data_AF-A0A6P8J242-F1
#
_entry.id   AF-A0A6P8J242-F1
#
_cell.length_a   1.000
_cell.length_b   1.000
_cell.length_c   1.000
_cell.angle_alpha   90.00
_cell.angle_beta   90.00
_cell.angle_gamma   90.00
#
_symmetry.space_group_name_H-M   'P 1'
#
loop_
_entity.id
_entity.type
_entity.pdbx_description
1 polymer ?
#
loop_
_entity_poly.entity_id
_entity_poly.type
_entity_poly.pdbx_seq_one_letter_code
_entity_poly.pdbx_strand_id
1 'polypeptide(L)'
;MEADDVHHISLYNHLEEQELIPFEGCSRGSIGTKDQLLIDKAVLRSAKRRHKNLEMVWVDYKKAYDFVPHSWIIASLENIKAQPSIVGFMKRAMSQWRTELRLDGESCGHSEIKRGIFQGRLDVTVTIHHMSHTIDVHTEQHKERLQVEQW
;
A
#
# COMPACT_ATOMS: atom_id res chain seq x y z
N MET A 1 12.05 -16.86 -14.25
CA MET A 1 12.01 -15.44 -14.63
C MET A 1 10.86 -15.32 -15.61
N GLU A 2 9.75 -14.77 -15.14
CA GLU A 2 8.44 -14.83 -15.80
C GLU A 2 8.40 -13.85 -16.98
N ALA A 3 7.56 -14.12 -17.99
CA ALA A 3 7.49 -13.33 -19.22
C ALA A 3 7.10 -11.85 -18.97
N ASP A 4 6.38 -11.58 -17.89
CA ASP A 4 5.94 -10.23 -17.50
C ASP A 4 7.11 -9.34 -17.04
N ASP A 5 8.14 -9.92 -16.38
CA ASP A 5 9.32 -9.18 -15.96
C ASP A 5 10.09 -8.61 -17.17
N VAL A 6 10.15 -9.38 -18.25
CA VAL A 6 10.89 -9.02 -19.47
C VAL A 6 10.24 -7.82 -20.18
N HIS A 7 8.91 -7.81 -20.26
CA HIS A 7 8.16 -6.70 -20.87
C HIS A 7 8.22 -5.43 -20.03
N HIS A 8 8.13 -5.56 -18.70
CA HIS A 8 8.25 -4.44 -17.78
C HIS A 8 9.61 -3.73 -17.91
N ILE A 9 10.71 -4.50 -17.95
CA ILE A 9 12.06 -3.97 -18.12
C ILE A 9 12.21 -3.23 -19.46
N SER A 10 11.68 -3.80 -20.55
CA SER A 10 11.76 -3.16 -21.87
C SER A 10 11.00 -1.83 -21.94
N LEU A 11 9.84 -1.73 -21.29
CA LEU A 11 9.06 -0.49 -21.21
C LEU A 11 9.79 0.57 -20.38
N TYR A 12 10.35 0.16 -19.24
CA TYR A 12 11.10 1.06 -18.37
C TYR A 12 12.32 1.67 -19.05
N ASN A 13 13.09 0.85 -19.78
CA ASN A 13 14.24 1.32 -20.54
C ASN A 13 13.82 2.36 -21.59
N HIS A 14 12.73 2.08 -22.33
CA HIS A 14 12.21 3.03 -23.32
C HIS A 14 11.76 4.35 -22.67
N LEU A 15 11.12 4.29 -21.51
CA LEU A 15 10.65 5.48 -20.81
C LEU A 15 11.80 6.29 -20.17
N GLU A 16 12.88 5.64 -19.72
CA GLU A 16 14.12 6.31 -19.28
C GLU A 16 14.84 6.99 -20.47
N GLU A 17 14.98 6.30 -21.60
CA GLU A 17 15.60 6.84 -22.82
C GLU A 17 14.88 8.09 -23.37
N GLN A 18 13.56 8.15 -23.20
CA GLN A 18 12.73 9.29 -23.62
C GLN A 18 12.61 10.38 -22.54
N GLU A 19 13.34 10.27 -21.42
CA GLU A 19 13.28 11.20 -20.27
C GLU A 19 11.85 11.41 -19.70
N LEU A 20 10.98 10.40 -19.86
CA LEU A 20 9.58 10.49 -19.43
C LEU A 20 9.39 10.15 -17.95
N ILE A 21 10.40 9.51 -17.34
CA ILE A 21 10.42 9.12 -15.93
C ILE A 21 11.20 10.15 -15.10
N PRO A 22 10.61 10.73 -14.04
CA PRO A 22 11.35 11.58 -13.12
C PRO A 22 12.44 10.80 -12.38
N PHE A 23 13.56 11.46 -12.09
CA PHE A 23 14.72 10.85 -11.43
C PHE A 23 14.40 10.30 -10.02
N GLU A 24 13.46 10.92 -9.29
CA GLU A 24 13.27 10.68 -7.86
C GLU A 24 12.39 9.47 -7.50
N GLY A 25 12.80 8.68 -6.50
CA GLY A 25 11.85 8.09 -5.55
C GLY A 25 11.52 6.58 -5.60
N CYS A 26 12.11 5.74 -6.46
CA CYS A 26 11.83 4.29 -6.46
C CYS A 26 13.07 3.44 -6.76
N SER A 27 13.14 2.26 -6.14
CA SER A 27 14.15 1.23 -6.44
C SER A 27 13.94 0.64 -7.84
N ARG A 28 15.02 0.29 -8.55
CA ARG A 28 14.93 -0.34 -9.87
C ARG A 28 14.11 -1.63 -9.80
N GLY A 29 13.12 -1.77 -10.70
CA GLY A 29 12.22 -2.92 -10.77
C GLY A 29 11.04 -2.89 -9.79
N SER A 30 10.82 -1.79 -9.06
CA SER A 30 9.62 -1.62 -8.23
C SER A 30 8.52 -0.90 -8.99
N ILE A 31 7.29 -1.43 -8.91
CA ILE A 31 6.08 -0.69 -9.27
C ILE A 31 5.79 0.25 -8.11
N GLY A 32 5.81 1.55 -8.35
CA GLY A 32 5.71 2.54 -7.29
C GLY A 32 5.22 3.90 -7.78
N THR A 33 5.64 4.95 -7.09
CA THR A 33 5.19 6.33 -7.35
C THR A 33 5.43 6.77 -8.79
N LYS A 34 6.48 6.25 -9.43
CA LYS A 34 6.82 6.56 -10.83
C LYS A 34 5.75 6.03 -11.80
N ASP A 35 5.28 4.81 -11.62
CA ASP A 35 4.23 4.21 -12.44
C ASP A 35 2.89 4.92 -12.26
N GLN A 36 2.54 5.21 -11.01
CA GLN A 36 1.30 5.92 -10.70
C GLN A 36 1.30 7.32 -11.37
N LEU A 37 2.42 8.03 -11.30
CA LEU A 37 2.58 9.32 -11.97
C LEU A 37 2.48 9.21 -13.50
N LEU A 38 3.01 8.14 -14.09
CA LEU A 38 2.90 7.89 -15.53
C LEU A 38 1.45 7.63 -15.95
N ILE A 39 0.70 6.86 -15.16
CA ILE A 39 -0.73 6.61 -15.38
C ILE A 39 -1.50 7.93 -15.30
N ASP A 40 -1.27 8.73 -14.25
CA ASP A 40 -1.93 10.03 -14.09
C ASP A 40 -1.66 10.95 -15.29
N LYS A 41 -0.39 11.03 -15.73
CA LYS A 41 -0.01 11.79 -16.94
C LYS A 41 -0.71 11.27 -18.19
N ALA A 42 -0.81 9.95 -18.36
CA ALA A 42 -1.47 9.34 -19.51
C ALA A 42 -2.98 9.64 -19.54
N VAL A 43 -3.64 9.54 -18.39
CA VAL A 43 -5.07 9.87 -18.22
C VAL A 43 -5.31 11.35 -18.54
N LEU A 44 -4.50 12.25 -17.97
CA LEU A 44 -4.59 13.69 -18.22
C LEU A 44 -4.39 14.04 -19.70
N ARG A 45 -3.36 13.46 -20.34
CA ARG A 45 -3.07 13.69 -21.77
C ARG A 45 -4.19 13.18 -22.66
N SER A 46 -4.78 12.03 -22.31
CA SER A 46 -5.89 11.42 -23.04
C SER A 46 -7.18 12.23 -22.92
N ALA A 47 -7.46 12.79 -21.74
CA ALA A 47 -8.59 13.68 -21.52
C ALA A 47 -8.43 14.99 -22.32
N LYS A 48 -7.24 15.60 -22.26
CA LYS A 48 -6.90 16.81 -23.03
C LYS A 48 -7.05 16.60 -24.54
N ARG A 49 -6.47 15.53 -25.09
CA ARG A 49 -6.52 15.22 -26.54
C ARG A 49 -7.96 14.99 -27.03
N ARG A 50 -8.81 14.38 -26.21
CA ARG A 50 -10.19 14.01 -26.58
C ARG A 50 -11.22 15.06 -26.17
N HIS A 51 -10.78 16.21 -25.64
CA HIS A 51 -11.66 17.25 -25.11
C HIS A 51 -12.75 16.70 -24.16
N LYS A 52 -12.36 15.74 -23.31
CA LYS A 52 -13.27 15.14 -22.33
C LYS A 52 -13.17 15.87 -21.01
N ASN A 53 -14.31 16.06 -20.34
CA ASN A 53 -14.35 16.47 -18.95
C ASN A 53 -13.75 15.35 -18.09
N LEU A 54 -12.82 15.71 -17.21
CA LEU A 54 -12.17 14.81 -16.26
C LEU A 54 -12.23 15.45 -14.89
N GLU A 55 -12.84 14.74 -13.95
CA GLU A 55 -12.83 15.08 -12.54
C GLU A 55 -11.98 14.04 -11.82
N MET A 56 -11.04 14.50 -10.99
CA MET A 56 -10.10 13.65 -10.27
C MET A 56 -10.06 14.09 -8.81
N VAL A 57 -10.08 13.11 -7.91
CA VAL A 57 -9.99 13.34 -6.47
C VAL A 57 -8.90 12.44 -5.89
N TRP A 58 -8.03 13.04 -5.08
CA TRP A 58 -7.01 12.33 -4.32
C TRP A 58 -7.51 12.14 -2.89
N VAL A 59 -7.49 10.91 -2.40
CA VAL A 59 -7.88 10.58 -1.04
C VAL A 59 -6.62 10.30 -0.24
N ASP A 60 -6.31 11.20 0.70
CA ASP A 60 -5.21 11.01 1.64
C ASP A 60 -5.76 10.62 3.02
N TYR A 61 -5.26 9.51 3.55
CA TYR A 61 -5.66 9.01 4.87
C TYR A 61 -4.68 9.49 5.93
N LYS A 62 -5.17 10.38 6.81
CA LYS A 62 -4.39 10.87 7.95
C LYS A 62 -3.91 9.69 8.80
N LYS A 63 -2.58 9.53 8.91
CA LYS A 63 -1.93 8.46 9.68
C LYS A 63 -2.42 7.06 9.29
N ALA A 64 -2.48 6.75 8.00
CA ALA A 64 -2.98 5.48 7.46
C ALA A 64 -2.51 4.24 8.25
N TYR A 65 -1.22 4.19 8.60
CA TYR A 65 -0.63 3.08 9.34
C TYR A 65 -1.10 2.97 10.78
N ASP A 66 -1.41 4.07 11.47
CA ASP A 66 -1.83 4.04 12.89
C ASP A 66 -3.28 3.62 13.07
N PHE A 67 -4.09 3.69 12.00
CA PHE A 67 -5.53 3.45 12.08
C PHE A 67 -5.97 2.06 11.63
N VAL A 68 -5.07 1.23 11.09
CA VAL A 68 -5.42 -0.12 10.62
C VAL A 68 -5.82 -1.03 11.78
N PRO A 69 -7.04 -1.60 11.81
CA PRO A 69 -7.41 -2.58 12.84
C PRO A 69 -6.56 -3.85 12.73
N HIS A 70 -6.13 -4.42 13.86
CA HIS A 70 -5.38 -5.69 13.85
C HIS A 70 -6.18 -6.84 13.20
N SER A 71 -7.50 -6.83 13.32
CA SER A 71 -8.39 -7.79 12.65
C SER A 71 -8.26 -7.74 11.13
N TRP A 72 -8.07 -6.55 10.55
CA TRP A 72 -7.92 -6.38 9.11
C TRP A 72 -6.58 -6.90 8.62
N ILE A 73 -5.51 -6.73 9.40
CA ILE A 73 -4.19 -7.29 9.10
C ILE A 73 -4.28 -8.82 9.04
N ILE A 74 -4.95 -9.43 10.02
CA ILE A 74 -5.18 -10.87 10.04
C ILE A 74 -6.03 -11.34 8.86
N ALA A 75 -7.15 -10.68 8.60
CA ALA A 75 -8.03 -11.02 7.47
C ALA A 75 -7.27 -10.93 6.14
N SER A 76 -6.41 -9.92 5.98
CA SER A 76 -5.58 -9.76 4.79
C SER A 76 -4.59 -10.92 4.61
N LEU A 77 -3.94 -11.36 5.69
CA LEU A 77 -3.05 -12.53 5.68
C LEU A 77 -3.79 -13.83 5.35
N GLU A 78 -4.99 -14.00 5.88
CA GLU A 78 -5.84 -15.16 5.61
C GLU A 78 -6.34 -15.15 4.15
N ASN A 79 -6.67 -13.98 3.60
CA ASN A 79 -7.09 -13.80 2.21
C ASN A 79 -5.99 -14.14 1.20
N ILE A 80 -4.74 -13.79 1.48
CA ILE A 80 -3.60 -14.19 0.64
C ILE A 80 -3.17 -15.64 0.86
N LYS A 81 -3.93 -16.42 1.63
CA LYS A 81 -3.66 -17.82 1.99
C LYS A 81 -2.27 -17.99 2.62
N ALA A 82 -1.85 -17.02 3.45
CA ALA A 82 -0.60 -17.12 4.18
C ALA A 82 -0.60 -18.37 5.07
N GLN A 83 0.58 -18.95 5.29
CA GLN A 83 0.73 -20.13 6.13
C GLN A 83 0.17 -19.86 7.54
N PRO A 84 -0.60 -20.79 8.15
CA PRO A 84 -1.19 -20.57 9.47
C PRO A 84 -0.19 -20.23 10.59
N SER A 85 1.06 -20.69 10.46
CA SER A 85 2.18 -20.33 11.33
C SER A 85 2.47 -18.83 11.33
N ILE A 86 2.44 -18.19 10.15
CA ILE A 86 2.65 -16.75 9.96
C ILE A 86 1.48 -15.97 10.56
N VAL A 87 0.25 -16.38 10.27
CA VAL A 87 -0.95 -15.76 10.85
C VAL A 87 -0.92 -15.85 12.37
N GLY A 88 -0.58 -17.02 12.92
CA GLY A 88 -0.46 -17.24 14.36
C GLY A 88 0.68 -16.41 14.99
N PHE A 89 1.82 -16.29 14.31
CA PHE A 89 2.90 -15.42 14.73
C PHE A 89 2.44 -13.96 14.80
N MET A 90 1.79 -13.46 13.75
CA MET A 90 1.30 -12.07 13.70
C MET A 90 0.26 -11.78 14.78
N LYS A 91 -0.69 -12.70 15.04
CA LYS A 91 -1.64 -12.57 16.15
C LYS A 91 -0.93 -12.40 17.50
N ARG A 92 0.07 -13.23 17.77
CA ARG A 92 0.86 -13.15 19.02
C ARG A 92 1.71 -11.89 19.08
N ALA A 93 2.42 -11.56 18.00
CA ALA A 93 3.27 -10.36 17.93
C ALA A 93 2.45 -9.10 18.22
N MET A 94 1.30 -8.93 17.54
CA MET A 94 0.41 -7.77 17.73
C MET A 94 -0.15 -7.65 19.14
N SER A 95 -0.43 -8.78 19.81
CA SER A 95 -0.91 -8.76 21.21
C SER A 95 0.15 -8.25 22.21
N GLN A 96 1.43 -8.26 21.82
CA GLN A 96 2.55 -7.83 22.65
C GLN A 96 3.04 -6.42 22.29
N TRP A 97 2.44 -5.78 21.28
CA TRP A 97 2.84 -4.44 20.85
C TRP A 97 2.52 -3.40 21.92
N ARG A 98 3.57 -2.83 22.50
CA ARG A 98 3.51 -1.76 23.48
C ARG A 98 4.67 -0.80 23.26
N THR A 99 4.41 0.47 23.48
CA THR A 99 5.44 1.53 23.44
C THR A 99 5.72 1.98 24.86
N GLU A 100 6.98 1.95 25.26
CA GLU A 100 7.45 2.58 26.49
C GLU A 100 7.93 4.00 26.15
N LEU A 101 7.37 5.01 26.81
CA LEU A 101 7.83 6.38 26.72
C LEU A 101 8.90 6.59 27.78
N ARG A 102 10.10 6.99 27.35
CA ARG A 102 11.20 7.36 28.24
C ARG A 102 11.59 8.81 28.03
N LEU A 103 11.68 9.57 29.11
CA LEU A 103 12.21 10.93 29.13
C LEU A 103 13.46 10.93 30.01
N ASP A 104 14.59 11.40 29.48
CA ASP A 104 15.87 11.46 30.19
C ASP A 104 16.32 10.15 30.87
N GLY A 105 15.95 9.02 30.26
CA GLY A 105 16.28 7.68 30.77
C GLY A 105 15.27 7.12 31.79
N GLU A 106 14.33 7.92 32.27
CA GLU A 106 13.26 7.49 33.15
C GLU A 106 12.01 7.08 32.37
N SER A 107 11.34 6.02 32.84
CA SER A 107 10.10 5.53 32.25
C SER A 107 8.93 6.42 32.65
N CYS A 108 8.34 7.12 31.68
CA CYS A 108 7.20 8.00 31.89
C CYS A 108 5.86 7.27 31.75
N GLY A 109 5.86 6.07 31.17
CA GLY A 109 4.67 5.24 31.04
C GLY A 109 4.73 4.28 29.86
N HIS A 110 3.72 3.41 29.79
CA HIS A 110 3.53 2.48 28.69
C HIS A 110 2.17 2.70 28.02
N SER A 111 2.14 2.59 26.70
CA SER A 111 0.89 2.55 25.93
C SER A 111 0.83 1.28 25.11
N GLU A 112 -0.26 0.54 25.25
CA GLU A 112 -0.57 -0.59 24.37
C GLU A 112 -0.97 -0.09 22.99
N ILE A 113 -0.56 -0.82 21.96
CA ILE A 113 -0.92 -0.52 20.58
C ILE A 113 -2.12 -1.39 20.23
N LYS A 114 -3.30 -0.77 20.25
CA LYS A 114 -4.58 -1.46 20.00
C LYS A 114 -4.98 -1.46 18.53
N ARG A 115 -4.34 -0.61 17.73
CA ARG A 115 -4.55 -0.45 16.30
C ARG A 115 -3.29 0.11 15.66
N GLY A 116 -3.21 -0.09 14.37
CA GLY A 116 -2.14 0.37 13.52
C GLY A 116 -0.97 -0.59 13.46
N ILE A 117 -0.08 -0.32 12.52
CA ILE A 117 1.14 -1.09 12.30
C ILE A 117 2.29 -0.37 13.00
N PHE A 118 3.10 -1.12 13.75
CA PHE A 118 4.28 -0.56 14.41
C PHE A 118 5.34 -0.13 13.38
N GLN A 119 5.40 1.17 13.10
CA GLN A 119 6.36 1.74 12.15
C GLN A 119 7.78 1.69 12.70
N GLY A 120 8.75 1.28 11.88
CA GLY A 120 10.17 1.19 12.26
C GLY A 120 10.67 -0.22 12.61
N ARG A 121 9.86 -1.26 12.44
CA ARG A 121 10.28 -2.67 12.57
C ARG A 121 10.35 -3.39 11.22
N LEU A 122 11.53 -3.93 10.92
CA LEU A 122 11.90 -4.52 9.62
C LEU A 122 11.00 -5.72 9.24
N ASP A 123 10.51 -6.42 10.25
CA ASP A 123 9.65 -7.61 10.18
C ASP A 123 8.23 -7.31 9.67
N VAL A 124 7.78 -6.06 9.66
CA VAL A 124 6.41 -5.69 9.26
C VAL A 124 6.35 -5.06 7.86
N THR A 125 7.46 -4.52 7.35
CA THR A 125 7.51 -3.81 6.07
C THR A 125 7.19 -4.71 4.86
N VAL A 126 7.61 -5.98 4.89
CA VAL A 126 7.32 -6.96 3.81
C VAL A 126 5.83 -7.28 3.73
N THR A 127 5.13 -7.27 4.86
CA THR A 127 3.67 -7.54 4.89
C THR A 127 2.87 -6.36 4.34
N ILE A 128 3.34 -5.12 4.51
CA ILE A 128 2.65 -3.90 4.07
C ILE A 128 2.61 -3.77 2.54
N HIS A 129 3.71 -4.08 1.84
CA HIS A 129 3.74 -3.97 0.37
C HIS A 129 2.73 -4.89 -0.32
N HIS A 130 2.52 -6.10 0.22
CA HIS A 130 1.48 -7.01 -0.29
C HIS A 130 0.06 -6.64 0.20
N MET A 131 -0.09 -6.09 1.40
CA MET A 131 -1.40 -5.69 1.93
C MET A 131 -1.96 -4.43 1.24
N SER A 132 -1.13 -3.47 0.81
CA SER A 132 -1.60 -2.29 0.07
C SER A 132 -2.32 -2.68 -1.23
N HIS A 133 -1.78 -3.63 -1.99
CA HIS A 133 -2.45 -4.16 -3.20
C HIS A 133 -3.79 -4.82 -2.87
N THR A 134 -3.89 -5.56 -1.76
CA THR A 134 -5.12 -6.27 -1.38
C THR A 134 -6.20 -5.34 -0.83
N ILE A 135 -5.82 -4.28 -0.10
CA ILE A 135 -6.76 -3.28 0.45
C ILE A 135 -7.38 -2.45 -0.67
N ASP A 136 -6.60 -2.05 -1.69
CA ASP A 136 -7.14 -1.33 -2.85
C ASP A 136 -8.16 -2.19 -3.61
N VAL A 137 -7.87 -3.47 -3.86
CA VAL A 137 -8.78 -4.40 -4.55
C VAL A 137 -10.08 -4.63 -3.76
N HIS A 138 -10.03 -4.75 -2.43
CA HIS A 138 -11.23 -4.95 -1.62
C HIS A 138 -12.07 -3.68 -1.45
N THR A 139 -11.46 -2.50 -1.44
CA THR A 139 -12.19 -1.22 -1.34
C THR A 139 -12.98 -0.95 -2.64
N GLU A 140 -12.40 -1.30 -3.79
CA GLU A 140 -13.07 -1.21 -5.09
C GLU A 140 -14.20 -2.25 -5.23
N GLN A 141 -14.00 -3.50 -4.79
CA GLN A 141 -15.06 -4.53 -4.79
C GLN A 141 -16.24 -4.18 -3.87
N HIS A 142 -16.00 -3.47 -2.76
CA HIS A 142 -17.08 -3.04 -1.86
C HIS A 142 -17.88 -1.86 -2.43
N LYS A 143 -17.26 -0.98 -3.23
CA LYS A 143 -17.96 0.10 -3.96
C LYS A 143 -18.80 -0.45 -5.11
N GLU A 144 -18.29 -1.43 -5.87
CA GLU A 144 -19.06 -2.10 -6.92
C GLU A 144 -20.29 -2.81 -6.33
N ARG A 145 -20.16 -3.47 -5.17
CA ARG A 145 -21.29 -4.11 -4.48
C ARG A 145 -22.37 -3.11 -4.04
N LEU A 146 -21.97 -1.94 -3.55
CA LEU A 146 -22.91 -0.89 -3.13
C LEU A 146 -23.58 -0.16 -4.31
N GLN A 147 -22.98 -0.17 -5.50
CA GLN A 147 -23.60 0.36 -6.72
C GLN A 147 -24.61 -0.62 -7.35
N VAL A 148 -24.43 -1.93 -7.18
CA VAL A 148 -25.35 -2.96 -7.70
C VAL A 148 -26.62 -3.08 -6.86
N GLU A 149 -26.59 -2.74 -5.57
CA GLU A 149 -27.77 -2.78 -4.68
C GLU A 149 -28.64 -1.50 -4.72
N GLN A 150 -28.34 -0.53 -5.61
CA GLN A 150 -29.15 0.70 -5.80
C GLN A 150 -29.93 0.75 -7.12
N TRP A 151 -30.24 -0.40 -7.72
CA TRP A 151 -31.16 -0.52 -8.87
C TRP A 151 -32.21 -1.59 -8.65
#